data_AF-A0A961K9G4-F1
#
_entry.id   AF-A0A961K9G4-F1
#
_cell.length_a   1.000
_cell.length_b   1.000
_cell.length_c   1.000
_cell.angle_alpha   90.00
_cell.angle_beta   90.00
_cell.angle_gamma   90.00
#
_symmetry.space_group_name_H-M   'P 1'
#
loop_
_entity.id
_entity.type
_entity.pdbx_description
1 polymer ?
#
loop_
_entity_poly.entity_id
_entity_poly.type
_entity_poly.pdbx_seq_one_letter_code
_entity_poly.pdbx_strand_id
1 'polypeptide(L)'
;MRYARQEDLQKLALTMQGSAEGICLVDIEREFGVSRRTAERMRDAVRNAYPQIEEILGDSGRKYWRFPPGSLGRMVEPTLDELTAGHRAAAIARREGDDLTAETLERLLAKVQAMFRADRRRTVAADLEAQLMADGVAFRPGPREKIAPEILSALREAILAGVMVSTDHRARSTGKLSRNARLGPVAML
;
A
#
# COMPACT_ATOMS: atom_id res chain seq x y z
N MET A 1 -31.06 3.13 13.03
CA MET A 1 -30.77 1.85 12.32
C MET A 1 -29.48 1.81 11.50
N ARG A 2 -28.81 2.93 11.17
CA ARG A 2 -27.53 2.91 10.41
C ARG A 2 -26.31 2.58 11.29
N TYR A 3 -26.28 3.07 12.53
CA TYR A 3 -25.16 2.91 13.48
C TYR A 3 -25.05 1.51 14.10
N ALA A 4 -26.17 0.88 14.49
CA ALA A 4 -26.16 -0.46 15.07
C ALA A 4 -25.46 -1.50 14.17
N ARG A 5 -25.71 -1.45 12.85
CA ARG A 5 -25.05 -2.35 11.89
C ARG A 5 -23.54 -2.12 11.76
N GLN A 6 -23.03 -0.93 12.08
CA GLN A 6 -21.60 -0.64 12.00
C GLN A 6 -20.87 -1.12 13.26
N GLU A 7 -21.48 -0.94 14.44
CA GLU A 7 -21.00 -1.52 15.69
C GLU A 7 -20.94 -3.04 15.62
N ASP A 8 -21.95 -3.68 15.03
CA ASP A 8 -21.99 -5.14 14.86
C ASP A 8 -20.85 -5.65 13.97
N LEU A 9 -20.50 -4.91 12.90
CA LEU A 9 -19.37 -5.27 12.03
C LEU A 9 -18.03 -5.11 12.74
N GLN A 10 -17.88 -4.09 13.60
CA GLN A 10 -16.67 -3.91 14.41
C GLN A 10 -16.52 -5.03 15.44
N LYS A 11 -17.60 -5.37 16.14
CA LYS A 11 -17.63 -6.52 17.06
C LYS A 11 -17.27 -7.81 16.33
N LEU A 12 -17.86 -8.04 15.15
CA LEU A 12 -17.57 -9.23 14.34
C LEU A 12 -16.08 -9.31 13.97
N ALA A 13 -15.47 -8.21 13.55
CA ALA A 13 -14.03 -8.16 13.26
C ALA A 13 -13.17 -8.50 14.49
N LEU A 14 -13.51 -7.95 15.66
CA LEU A 14 -12.83 -8.27 16.92
C LEU A 14 -12.98 -9.74 17.30
N THR A 15 -14.16 -10.32 17.13
CA THR A 15 -14.38 -11.76 17.38
C THR A 15 -13.57 -12.63 16.42
N MET A 16 -13.52 -12.28 15.12
CA MET A 16 -12.66 -12.96 14.14
C MET A 16 -11.18 -12.85 14.50
N GLN A 17 -10.75 -11.73 15.07
CA GLN A 17 -9.36 -11.50 15.47
C GLN A 17 -8.98 -12.30 16.72
N GLY A 18 -9.93 -12.45 17.66
CA GLY A 18 -9.73 -13.19 18.90
C GLY A 18 -9.83 -14.71 18.76
N SER A 19 -10.40 -15.22 17.66
CA SER A 19 -10.58 -16.67 17.45
C SER A 19 -9.43 -17.27 16.65
N ALA A 20 -8.63 -18.14 17.29
CA ALA A 20 -7.58 -18.90 16.62
C ALA A 20 -8.14 -19.90 15.61
N GLU A 21 -9.29 -20.51 15.87
CA GLU A 21 -9.94 -21.47 14.94
C GLU A 21 -10.82 -20.77 13.89
N GLY A 22 -11.11 -19.48 14.11
CA GLY A 22 -12.06 -18.71 13.34
C GLY A 22 -13.49 -18.87 13.81
N ILE A 23 -14.39 -18.20 13.11
CA ILE A 23 -15.83 -18.25 13.38
C ILE A 23 -16.55 -18.73 12.14
N CYS A 24 -17.58 -19.56 12.30
CA CYS A 24 -18.42 -19.98 11.19
C CYS A 24 -19.69 -19.12 11.10
N LEU A 25 -20.42 -19.21 9.98
CA LEU A 25 -21.65 -18.43 9.79
C LEU A 25 -22.70 -18.72 10.88
N VAL A 26 -22.75 -19.95 11.41
CA VAL A 26 -23.67 -20.30 12.50
C VAL A 26 -23.32 -19.57 13.80
N ASP A 27 -22.03 -19.35 14.06
CA ASP A 27 -21.59 -18.55 15.21
C ASP A 27 -22.02 -17.10 15.05
N ILE A 28 -21.92 -16.54 13.83
CA ILE A 28 -22.38 -15.18 13.52
C ILE A 28 -23.91 -15.06 13.67
N GLU A 29 -24.67 -16.03 13.18
CA GLU A 29 -26.14 -16.07 13.34
C GLU A 29 -26.53 -16.04 14.83
N ARG A 30 -25.86 -16.87 15.65
CA ARG A 30 -26.12 -16.98 17.08
C ARG A 30 -25.71 -15.72 17.85
N GLU A 31 -24.49 -15.23 17.62
CA GLU A 31 -23.91 -14.10 18.35
C GLU A 31 -24.68 -12.80 18.12
N PHE A 32 -25.12 -12.57 16.87
CA PHE A 32 -25.79 -11.32 16.49
C PHE A 32 -27.32 -11.46 16.41
N GLY A 33 -27.86 -12.66 16.61
CA GLY A 33 -29.31 -12.92 16.52
C GLY A 33 -29.88 -12.62 15.12
N VAL A 34 -29.11 -12.91 14.07
CA VAL A 34 -29.46 -12.55 12.68
C VAL A 34 -29.72 -13.77 11.81
N SER A 35 -30.44 -13.57 10.70
CA SER A 35 -30.63 -14.62 9.70
C SER A 35 -29.33 -14.99 8.97
N ARG A 36 -29.27 -16.21 8.43
CA ARG A 36 -28.17 -16.71 7.60
C ARG A 36 -27.68 -15.71 6.55
N ARG A 37 -28.61 -15.16 5.76
CA ARG A 37 -28.29 -14.18 4.71
C ARG A 37 -27.68 -12.90 5.26
N THR A 38 -28.06 -12.50 6.47
CA THR A 38 -27.49 -11.32 7.13
C THR A 38 -26.10 -11.62 7.66
N ALA A 39 -25.89 -12.80 8.26
CA ALA A 39 -24.57 -13.27 8.67
C ALA A 39 -23.58 -13.36 7.49
N GLU A 40 -24.02 -13.86 6.34
CA GLU A 40 -23.22 -13.89 5.10
C GLU A 40 -22.81 -12.50 4.65
N ARG A 41 -23.76 -11.55 4.64
CA ARG A 41 -23.47 -10.15 4.31
C ARG A 41 -22.53 -9.50 5.30
N MET A 42 -22.67 -9.80 6.60
CA MET A 42 -21.78 -9.29 7.63
C MET A 42 -20.36 -9.81 7.44
N ARG A 43 -20.21 -11.13 7.25
CA ARG A 43 -18.93 -11.75 6.90
C ARG A 43 -18.32 -11.11 5.66
N ASP A 44 -19.08 -10.95 4.58
CA ASP A 44 -18.56 -10.38 3.33
C ASP A 44 -18.14 -8.92 3.51
N ALA A 45 -18.89 -8.13 4.27
CA ALA A 45 -18.51 -6.75 4.59
C ALA A 45 -17.19 -6.68 5.37
N VAL A 46 -17.00 -7.55 6.38
CA VAL A 46 -15.74 -7.61 7.16
C VAL A 46 -14.59 -8.11 6.30
N ARG A 47 -14.78 -9.15 5.48
CA ARG A 47 -13.76 -9.66 4.55
C ARG A 47 -13.33 -8.63 3.50
N ASN A 48 -14.28 -7.84 3.00
CA ASN A 48 -13.98 -6.77 2.05
C ASN A 48 -13.20 -5.63 2.71
N ALA A 49 -13.46 -5.33 3.98
CA ALA A 49 -12.73 -4.32 4.75
C ALA A 49 -11.33 -4.80 5.17
N TYR A 50 -11.17 -6.11 5.39
CA TYR A 50 -9.94 -6.73 5.87
C TYR A 50 -9.56 -7.92 4.97
N PRO A 51 -8.91 -7.67 3.82
CA PRO A 51 -8.58 -8.69 2.83
C PRO A 51 -7.67 -9.82 3.34
N GLN A 52 -7.00 -9.61 4.47
CA GLN A 52 -6.14 -10.60 5.11
C GLN A 52 -6.91 -11.69 5.89
N ILE A 53 -8.23 -11.57 6.03
CA ILE A 53 -9.04 -12.62 6.66
C ILE A 53 -8.97 -13.90 5.82
N GLU A 54 -8.58 -14.98 6.48
CA GLU A 54 -8.47 -16.31 5.87
C GLU A 54 -9.80 -17.05 5.97
N GLU A 55 -10.11 -17.83 4.93
CA GLU A 55 -11.16 -18.85 4.97
C GLU A 55 -10.51 -20.22 5.15
N ILE A 56 -10.90 -20.92 6.21
CA ILE A 56 -10.34 -22.22 6.59
C ILE A 56 -11.45 -23.25 6.54
N LEU A 57 -11.15 -24.40 5.95
CA LEU A 57 -12.03 -25.54 5.96
C LEU A 57 -11.72 -26.38 7.20
N GLY A 58 -12.68 -26.52 8.11
CA GLY A 58 -12.59 -27.43 9.24
C GLY A 58 -12.91 -28.87 8.83
N ASP A 59 -12.64 -29.81 9.73
CA ASP A 59 -12.73 -31.27 9.49
C ASP A 59 -14.13 -31.75 9.03
N SER A 60 -15.18 -31.02 9.40
CA SER A 60 -16.56 -31.29 8.99
C SER A 60 -16.95 -30.71 7.63
N GLY A 61 -16.00 -30.12 6.88
CA GLY A 61 -16.27 -29.36 5.66
C GLY A 61 -16.88 -27.98 5.91
N ARG A 62 -17.00 -27.57 7.17
CA ARG A 62 -17.50 -26.24 7.55
C ARG A 62 -16.41 -25.19 7.35
N LYS A 63 -16.82 -24.03 6.81
CA LYS A 63 -15.93 -22.87 6.63
C LYS A 63 -15.88 -22.01 7.89
N TYR A 64 -14.67 -21.58 8.24
CA TYR A 64 -14.36 -20.68 9.32
C TYR A 64 -13.59 -19.48 8.79
N TRP A 65 -13.86 -18.29 9.32
CA TRP A 65 -13.14 -17.07 8.99
C TRP A 65 -12.40 -16.55 10.20
N ARG A 66 -11.10 -16.28 10.04
CA ARG A 66 -10.24 -15.74 11.10
C ARG A 66 -9.25 -14.74 10.55
N PHE A 67 -8.70 -13.92 11.44
CA PHE A 67 -7.43 -13.28 11.13
C PHE A 67 -6.29 -14.31 11.24
N PRO A 68 -5.23 -14.20 10.43
CA PRO A 68 -4.05 -15.03 10.56
C PRO A 68 -3.53 -14.99 12.01
N PRO A 69 -3.14 -16.14 12.58
CA PRO A 69 -2.61 -16.18 13.95
C PRO A 69 -1.48 -15.16 14.11
N GLY A 70 -1.46 -14.46 15.25
CA GLY A 70 -0.41 -13.51 15.59
C GLY A 70 -0.42 -12.17 14.84
N SER A 71 -1.52 -11.79 14.18
CA SER A 71 -1.86 -10.40 13.81
C SER A 71 -2.15 -9.51 15.04
N LEU A 72 -1.43 -9.73 16.15
CA LEU A 72 -1.62 -9.03 17.43
C LEU A 72 -1.62 -7.51 17.20
N GLY A 73 -2.79 -6.89 17.38
CA GLY A 73 -2.98 -5.45 17.33
C GLY A 73 -3.07 -4.80 15.94
N ARG A 74 -3.08 -5.56 14.83
CA ARG A 74 -3.16 -4.99 13.47
C ARG A 74 -4.34 -5.52 12.69
N MET A 75 -5.43 -4.75 12.72
CA MET A 75 -6.59 -4.99 11.84
C MET A 75 -6.28 -4.63 10.37
N VAL A 76 -5.17 -3.96 10.05
CA VAL A 76 -4.82 -3.58 8.68
C VAL A 76 -3.35 -3.89 8.43
N GLU A 77 -3.09 -4.69 7.40
CA GLU A 77 -1.76 -4.96 6.86
C GLU A 77 -1.73 -4.52 5.38
N PRO A 78 -0.64 -3.90 4.91
CA PRO A 78 -0.49 -3.61 3.48
C PRO A 78 -0.57 -4.87 2.64
N THR A 79 -1.35 -4.78 1.58
CA THR A 79 -1.54 -5.81 0.56
C THR A 79 -0.33 -5.90 -0.36
N LEU A 80 -0.23 -7.03 -1.09
CA LEU A 80 0.81 -7.22 -2.10
C LEU A 80 0.76 -6.14 -3.19
N ASP A 81 -0.44 -5.73 -3.61
CA ASP A 81 -0.64 -4.71 -4.62
C ASP A 81 -0.19 -3.32 -4.14
N GLU A 82 -0.47 -2.96 -2.88
CA GLU A 82 0.00 -1.70 -2.29
C GLU A 82 1.52 -1.65 -2.19
N LEU A 83 2.17 -2.75 -1.77
CA LEU A 83 3.63 -2.85 -1.73
C LEU A 83 4.24 -2.74 -3.13
N THR A 84 3.67 -3.47 -4.08
CA THR A 84 4.09 -3.43 -5.50
C THR A 84 3.98 -2.01 -6.05
N ALA A 85 2.85 -1.33 -5.81
CA ALA A 85 2.64 0.06 -6.22
C ALA A 85 3.68 1.00 -5.60
N GLY A 86 3.99 0.84 -4.32
CA GLY A 86 5.03 1.64 -3.65
C GLY A 86 6.43 1.42 -4.25
N HIS A 87 6.81 0.16 -4.50
CA HIS A 87 8.10 -0.14 -5.14
C HIS A 87 8.17 0.37 -6.58
N ARG A 88 7.08 0.28 -7.35
CA ARG A 88 6.97 0.92 -8.67
C ARG A 88 7.15 2.43 -8.59
N ALA A 89 6.51 3.10 -7.63
CA ALA A 89 6.64 4.54 -7.43
C ALA A 89 8.08 4.95 -7.13
N ALA A 90 8.79 4.20 -6.25
CA ALA A 90 10.20 4.44 -5.98
C ALA A 90 11.08 4.26 -7.24
N ALA A 91 10.80 3.25 -8.06
CA ALA A 91 11.51 3.03 -9.31
C ALA A 91 11.26 4.13 -10.36
N ILE A 92 10.04 4.68 -10.42
CA ILE A 92 9.69 5.81 -11.29
C ILE A 92 10.42 7.07 -10.83
N ALA A 93 10.37 7.42 -9.54
CA ALA A 93 11.08 8.58 -8.99
C ALA A 93 12.59 8.51 -9.31
N ARG A 94 13.22 7.34 -9.12
CA ARG A 94 14.62 7.12 -9.49
C ARG A 94 14.88 7.23 -11.00
N ARG A 95 13.93 6.81 -11.83
CA ARG A 95 14.03 6.95 -13.30
C ARG A 95 13.97 8.42 -13.73
N GLU A 96 13.25 9.25 -12.99
CA GLU A 96 13.08 10.69 -13.25
C GLU A 96 14.17 11.55 -12.59
N GLY A 97 15.07 10.93 -11.82
CA GLY A 97 16.20 11.61 -11.18
C GLY A 97 15.86 12.19 -9.80
N ASP A 98 14.68 11.89 -9.24
CA ASP A 98 14.31 12.23 -7.86
C ASP A 98 14.76 11.13 -6.89
N ASP A 99 16.08 11.06 -6.69
CA ASP A 99 16.71 10.07 -5.81
C ASP A 99 16.25 10.23 -4.35
N LEU A 100 15.96 11.47 -3.91
CA LEU A 100 15.50 11.74 -2.54
C LEU A 100 14.11 11.12 -2.26
N THR A 101 13.16 11.29 -3.20
CA THR A 101 11.83 10.67 -3.07
C THR A 101 11.94 9.16 -3.16
N ALA A 102 12.76 8.63 -4.08
CA ALA A 102 12.99 7.19 -4.20
C ALA A 102 13.52 6.57 -2.90
N GLU A 103 14.57 7.15 -2.31
CA GLU A 103 15.16 6.68 -1.03
C GLU A 103 14.17 6.80 0.14
N THR A 104 13.35 7.85 0.16
CA THR A 104 12.34 8.04 1.19
C THR A 104 11.25 6.97 1.11
N LEU A 105 10.79 6.65 -0.11
CA LEU A 105 9.82 5.58 -0.35
C LEU A 105 10.39 4.20 0.00
N GLU A 106 11.64 3.92 -0.35
CA GLU A 106 12.29 2.65 0.00
C GLU A 106 12.42 2.47 1.51
N ARG A 107 12.80 3.53 2.24
CA ARG A 107 12.84 3.50 3.72
C ARG A 107 11.46 3.29 4.32
N LEU A 108 10.41 3.89 3.75
CA LEU A 108 9.02 3.67 4.19
C LEU A 108 8.63 2.20 3.96
N LEU A 109 8.86 1.67 2.76
CA LEU A 109 8.53 0.29 2.40
C LEU A 109 9.28 -0.72 3.28
N ALA A 110 10.56 -0.48 3.58
CA ALA A 110 11.33 -1.31 4.50
C ALA A 110 10.73 -1.31 5.92
N LYS A 111 10.30 -0.15 6.44
CA LYS A 111 9.60 -0.06 7.74
C LYS A 111 8.27 -0.81 7.72
N VAL A 112 7.51 -0.64 6.64
CA VAL A 112 6.22 -1.31 6.44
C VAL A 112 6.41 -2.84 6.40
N GLN A 113 7.39 -3.34 5.66
CA GLN A 113 7.70 -4.78 5.60
C GLN A 113 8.25 -5.32 6.94
N ALA A 114 8.99 -4.49 7.67
CA ALA A 114 9.49 -4.85 9.01
C ALA A 114 8.34 -5.01 10.02
N MET A 115 7.18 -4.41 9.77
CA MET A 115 5.98 -4.61 10.59
C MET A 115 5.33 -5.99 10.40
N PHE A 116 5.60 -6.70 9.30
CA PHE A 116 5.09 -8.05 9.08
C PHE A 116 5.77 -9.08 9.99
N ARG A 117 5.06 -10.17 10.26
CA ARG A 117 5.62 -11.37 10.90
C ARG A 117 6.67 -12.03 10.00
N ALA A 118 7.59 -12.80 10.57
CA ALA A 118 8.75 -13.35 9.85
C ALA A 118 8.39 -14.42 8.78
N ASP A 119 7.34 -15.19 9.01
CA ASP A 119 6.73 -16.11 8.04
C ASP A 119 6.08 -15.34 6.88
N ARG A 120 5.18 -14.40 7.19
CA ARG A 120 4.50 -13.58 6.17
C ARG A 120 5.47 -12.74 5.36
N ARG A 121 6.48 -12.15 6.00
CA ARG A 121 7.51 -11.35 5.34
C ARG A 121 8.26 -12.15 4.28
N ARG A 122 8.53 -13.44 4.52
CA ARG A 122 9.18 -14.33 3.54
C ARG A 122 8.29 -14.60 2.33
N THR A 123 7.02 -14.94 2.57
CA THR A 123 6.05 -15.17 1.49
C THR A 123 5.83 -13.90 0.65
N VAL A 124 5.54 -12.79 1.31
CA VAL A 124 5.32 -11.50 0.64
C VAL A 124 6.55 -11.04 -0.13
N ALA A 125 7.77 -11.24 0.39
CA ALA A 125 8.99 -10.87 -0.34
C ALA A 125 9.12 -11.64 -1.66
N ALA A 126 8.86 -12.95 -1.65
CA ALA A 126 8.93 -13.77 -2.87
C ALA A 126 7.85 -13.38 -3.88
N ASP A 127 6.60 -13.20 -3.43
CA ASP A 127 5.49 -12.80 -4.30
C ASP A 127 5.71 -11.39 -4.88
N LEU A 128 6.22 -10.46 -4.06
CA LEU A 128 6.54 -9.10 -4.46
C LEU A 128 7.65 -9.05 -5.50
N GLU A 129 8.71 -9.83 -5.32
CA GLU A 129 9.79 -9.92 -6.29
C GLU A 129 9.26 -10.43 -7.65
N ALA A 130 8.46 -11.49 -7.65
CA ALA A 130 7.86 -12.04 -8.87
C ALA A 130 6.97 -11.01 -9.57
N GLN A 131 6.14 -10.29 -8.81
CA GLN A 131 5.23 -9.28 -9.37
C GLN A 131 6.01 -8.09 -9.94
N LEU A 132 7.01 -7.57 -9.23
CA LEU A 132 7.87 -6.48 -9.73
C LEU A 132 8.67 -6.87 -10.98
N MET A 133 9.11 -8.12 -11.09
CA MET A 133 9.74 -8.63 -12.32
C MET A 133 8.74 -8.64 -13.49
N ALA A 134 7.54 -9.17 -13.28
CA ALA A 134 6.48 -9.21 -14.30
C ALA A 134 6.09 -7.80 -14.78
N ASP A 135 6.09 -6.84 -13.86
CA ASP A 135 5.76 -5.44 -14.12
C ASP A 135 6.85 -4.67 -14.88
N GLY A 136 8.00 -5.31 -15.14
CA GLY A 136 9.12 -4.66 -15.80
C GLY A 136 9.78 -3.59 -14.93
N VAL A 137 9.60 -3.64 -13.60
CA VAL A 137 10.37 -2.88 -12.60
C VAL A 137 11.78 -3.46 -12.43
N ALA A 138 12.24 -4.22 -13.44
CA ALA A 138 13.64 -4.57 -13.59
C ALA A 138 14.47 -3.28 -13.60
N PHE A 139 15.53 -3.26 -12.80
CA PHE A 139 16.62 -2.28 -12.88
C PHE A 139 17.11 -2.23 -14.33
N ARG A 140 16.60 -1.29 -15.14
CA ARG A 140 17.08 -1.06 -16.51
C ARG A 140 18.39 -0.26 -16.42
N PRO A 141 19.56 -0.86 -16.65
CA PRO A 141 20.82 -0.14 -16.65
C PRO A 141 20.88 0.69 -17.94
N GLY A 142 21.09 1.99 -17.78
CA GLY A 142 21.26 2.92 -18.89
C GLY A 142 21.66 4.30 -18.33
N PRO A 143 22.32 5.16 -19.12
CA PRO A 143 22.63 6.52 -18.70
C PRO A 143 21.34 7.24 -18.33
N ARG A 144 21.21 7.66 -17.07
CA ARG A 144 20.07 8.44 -16.57
C ARG A 144 20.52 9.87 -16.36
N GLU A 145 19.66 10.82 -16.72
CA GLU A 145 19.83 12.21 -16.32
C GLU A 145 19.68 12.27 -14.80
N LYS A 146 20.80 12.48 -14.09
CA LYS A 146 20.79 12.71 -12.64
C LYS A 146 20.55 14.20 -12.42
N ILE A 147 19.44 14.53 -11.76
CA ILE A 147 19.18 15.89 -11.32
C ILE A 147 19.94 16.09 -10.01
N ALA A 148 20.67 17.21 -9.88
CA ALA A 148 21.39 17.50 -8.65
C ALA A 148 20.38 17.67 -7.48
N PRO A 149 20.58 17.03 -6.32
CA PRO A 149 19.64 17.09 -5.19
C PRO A 149 19.30 18.53 -4.75
N GLU A 150 20.25 19.44 -4.89
CA GLU A 150 20.12 20.85 -4.54
C GLU A 150 19.06 21.55 -5.41
N ILE A 151 18.94 21.14 -6.69
CA ILE A 151 17.93 21.67 -7.63
C ILE A 151 16.54 21.24 -7.18
N LEU A 152 16.35 19.97 -6.81
CA LEU A 152 15.07 19.46 -6.33
C LEU A 152 14.66 20.11 -5.00
N SER A 153 15.61 20.30 -4.08
CA SER A 153 15.35 21.00 -2.81
C SER A 153 14.91 22.45 -3.06
N ALA A 154 15.63 23.18 -3.90
CA ALA A 154 15.30 24.57 -4.25
C ALA A 154 13.92 24.69 -4.93
N LEU A 155 13.57 23.76 -5.82
CA LEU A 155 12.24 23.72 -6.44
C LEU A 155 11.14 23.43 -5.42
N ARG A 156 11.36 22.50 -4.49
CA ARG A 156 10.41 22.18 -3.41
C ARG A 156 10.16 23.40 -2.52
N GLU A 157 11.22 24.08 -2.11
CA GLU A 157 11.14 25.31 -1.32
C GLU A 157 10.40 26.41 -2.08
N ALA A 158 10.69 26.58 -3.37
CA ALA A 158 10.02 27.58 -4.20
C ALA A 158 8.52 27.33 -4.36
N ILE A 159 8.11 26.06 -4.51
CA ILE A 159 6.69 25.65 -4.56
C ILE A 159 6.00 25.99 -3.23
N LEU A 160 6.61 25.62 -2.11
CA LEU A 160 6.05 25.87 -0.78
C LEU A 160 5.96 27.37 -0.46
N ALA A 161 6.95 28.15 -0.90
CA ALA A 161 6.99 29.60 -0.71
C ALA A 161 6.18 30.39 -1.75
N GLY A 162 5.70 29.75 -2.82
CA GLY A 162 4.96 30.41 -3.91
C GLY A 162 5.81 31.44 -4.67
N VAL A 163 7.11 31.19 -4.85
CA VAL A 163 8.05 32.13 -5.49
C VAL A 163 8.52 31.66 -6.86
N MET A 164 8.82 32.64 -7.73
CA MET A 164 9.38 32.38 -9.06
C MET A 164 10.84 31.97 -8.99
N VAL A 165 11.26 31.00 -9.82
CA VAL A 165 12.67 30.59 -9.98
C VAL A 165 13.20 30.99 -11.35
N SER A 166 14.52 31.21 -11.45
CA SER A 166 15.22 31.37 -12.72
C SER A 166 15.93 30.06 -13.06
N THR A 167 15.74 29.56 -14.28
CA THR A 167 16.26 28.25 -14.69
C THR A 167 16.88 28.31 -16.08
N ASP A 168 17.90 27.50 -16.28
CA ASP A 168 18.38 27.14 -17.61
C ASP A 168 17.74 25.80 -17.97
N HIS A 169 17.05 25.74 -19.12
CA HIS A 169 16.30 24.55 -19.53
C HIS A 169 16.70 24.14 -20.95
N ARG A 170 16.99 22.85 -21.14
CA ARG A 170 17.29 22.27 -22.44
C ARG A 170 16.09 21.45 -22.94
N ALA A 171 15.55 21.84 -24.09
CA ALA A 171 14.44 21.12 -24.69
C ALA A 171 14.87 19.72 -25.20
N ARG A 172 14.20 18.65 -24.73
CA ARG A 172 14.51 17.26 -25.12
C ARG A 172 14.42 17.01 -26.64
N SER A 173 13.43 17.60 -27.32
CA SER A 173 13.18 17.37 -28.75
C SER A 173 14.12 18.12 -29.69
N THR A 174 14.63 19.29 -29.28
CA THR A 174 15.40 20.19 -30.16
C THR A 174 16.81 20.48 -29.66
N GLY A 175 17.15 20.07 -28.44
CA GLY A 175 18.42 20.36 -27.79
C GLY A 175 18.67 21.84 -27.47
N LYS A 176 17.74 22.74 -27.80
CA LYS A 176 17.88 24.19 -27.58
C LYS A 176 17.92 24.50 -26.09
N LEU A 177 18.90 25.32 -25.70
CA LEU A 177 19.06 25.84 -24.34
C LEU A 177 18.35 27.19 -24.23
N SER A 178 17.31 27.25 -23.40
CA SER A 178 16.75 28.51 -22.91
C SER A 178 17.50 28.89 -21.64
N ARG A 179 17.97 30.14 -21.55
CA ARG A 179 18.68 30.64 -20.36
C ARG A 179 17.81 31.64 -19.60
N ASN A 180 17.94 31.66 -18.28
CA ASN A 180 17.21 32.57 -17.39
C ASN A 180 15.68 32.54 -17.57
N ALA A 181 15.14 31.36 -17.89
CA ALA A 181 13.70 31.17 -18.00
C ALA A 181 13.07 31.31 -16.61
N ARG A 182 12.12 32.25 -16.46
CA ARG A 182 11.37 32.41 -15.22
C ARG A 182 10.23 31.40 -15.17
N LEU A 183 10.22 30.56 -14.16
CA LEU A 183 9.19 29.55 -13.94
C LEU A 183 8.51 29.81 -12.58
N GLY A 184 7.19 29.69 -12.56
CA GLY A 184 6.42 29.58 -11.32
C GLY A 184 6.16 28.10 -11.07
N PRO A 185 6.98 27.42 -10.25
CA PRO A 185 6.83 25.99 -10.05
C PRO A 185 5.56 25.73 -9.24
N VAL A 186 4.67 24.88 -9.76
CA VAL A 186 3.37 24.57 -9.15
C VAL A 186 3.38 23.19 -8.49
N ALA A 187 4.09 22.23 -9.09
CA ALA A 187 4.25 20.88 -8.59
C ALA A 187 5.54 20.25 -9.16
N MET A 188 6.07 19.25 -8.46
CA MET A 188 7.01 18.28 -9.02
C MET A 188 6.19 17.02 -9.34
N LEU A 189 6.21 16.58 -10.59
CA LEU A 189 5.43 15.45 -11.11
C LEU A 189 6.35 14.31 -11.48
#